data_AF-A0A950YJP0-F1
#
_entry.id   AF-A0A950YJP0-F1
#
_cell.length_a   1.000
_cell.length_b   1.000
_cell.length_c   1.000
_cell.angle_alpha   90.00
_cell.angle_beta   90.00
_cell.angle_gamma   90.00
#
_symmetry.space_group_name_H-M   'P 1'
#
loop_
_entity.id
_entity.type
_entity.pdbx_description
1 polymer ?
#
loop_
_entity_poly.entity_id
_entity_poly.type
_entity_poly.pdbx_seq_one_letter_code
_entity_poly.pdbx_strand_id
1 'polypeptide(L)' 'IPSKPYFPAVHLMSYYQSQFGHRAGEFPVCEDVAARSIALPFFPRMTEGQVERVARALADVLEGARGG' A
#
# COMPACT_ATOMS: atom_id res chain seq x y z
N ILE A 1 4.37 10.00 9.82
CA ILE A 1 3.05 10.12 9.16
C ILE A 1 2.39 8.75 9.22
N PRO A 2 1.15 8.61 9.73
CA PRO A 2 0.52 7.30 9.84
C PRO A 2 0.27 6.73 8.44
N SER A 3 0.91 5.61 8.12
CA SER A 3 0.75 4.88 6.86
C SER A 3 0.71 3.38 7.15
N LYS A 4 0.07 2.61 6.27
CA LYS A 4 -0.07 1.15 6.40
C LYS A 4 -0.05 0.49 5.02
N PRO A 5 0.37 -0.78 4.90
CA PRO A 5 0.18 -1.56 3.67
C PRO A 5 -1.28 -1.51 3.22
N TYR A 6 -1.51 -1.29 1.93
CA TYR A 6 -2.84 -1.08 1.36
C TYR A 6 -3.46 -2.40 0.90
N PHE A 7 -3.99 -3.16 1.88
CA PHE A 7 -4.62 -4.48 1.76
C PHE A 7 -3.78 -5.57 1.04
N PRO A 8 -3.68 -6.79 1.61
CA PRO A 8 -3.12 -7.90 0.87
C PRO A 8 -4.03 -8.30 -0.30
N ALA A 9 -3.48 -8.98 -1.29
CA ALA A 9 -4.27 -9.59 -2.35
C ALA A 9 -5.28 -10.60 -1.74
N VAL A 10 -6.56 -10.43 -2.04
CA VAL A 10 -7.68 -11.10 -1.33
C VAL A 10 -7.58 -12.62 -1.38
N HIS A 11 -7.15 -13.18 -2.51
CA HIS A 11 -7.02 -14.63 -2.69
C HIS A 11 -5.96 -15.26 -1.78
N LEU A 12 -5.01 -14.46 -1.28
CA LEU A 12 -4.01 -14.91 -0.31
C LEU A 12 -4.47 -14.78 1.15
N MET A 13 -5.66 -14.26 1.42
CA MET A 13 -6.21 -14.27 2.78
C MET A 13 -6.59 -15.70 3.18
N SER A 14 -6.39 -16.06 4.46
CA SER A 14 -6.52 -17.43 4.96
C SER A 14 -7.87 -18.10 4.64
N TYR A 15 -8.96 -17.34 4.70
CA TYR A 15 -10.29 -17.81 4.32
C TYR A 15 -10.34 -18.26 2.86
N TYR A 16 -9.80 -17.46 1.94
CA TYR A 16 -9.86 -17.75 0.50
C TYR A 16 -8.93 -18.90 0.11
N GLN A 17 -7.75 -18.99 0.73
CA GLN A 17 -6.87 -20.15 0.57
C GLN A 17 -7.53 -21.44 1.07
N SER A 18 -8.17 -21.40 2.25
CA SER A 18 -8.80 -22.58 2.85
C SER A 18 -10.08 -23.02 2.13
N GLN A 19 -10.93 -22.09 1.70
CA GLN A 19 -12.23 -22.43 1.10
C GLN A 19 -12.14 -22.71 -0.39
N PHE A 20 -11.22 -22.07 -1.11
CA PHE A 20 -11.16 -22.13 -2.57
C PHE A 20 -9.82 -22.67 -3.12
N GLY A 21 -8.84 -22.96 -2.25
CA GLY A 21 -7.55 -23.51 -2.67
C GLY A 21 -6.64 -22.52 -3.41
N HIS A 22 -6.91 -21.22 -3.27
CA HIS A 22 -6.11 -20.17 -3.89
C HIS A 22 -4.65 -20.19 -3.41
N ARG A 23 -3.74 -19.75 -4.28
CA ARG A 23 -2.30 -19.72 -4.02
C ARG A 23 -1.61 -18.55 -4.72
N ALA A 24 -0.41 -18.23 -4.24
CA ALA A 24 0.44 -17.22 -4.87
C ALA A 24 0.76 -17.59 -6.32
N GLY A 25 0.87 -16.57 -7.17
CA GLY A 25 1.11 -16.69 -8.61
C GLY A 25 -0.15 -16.86 -9.47
N GLU A 26 -1.33 -17.02 -8.88
CA GLU A 26 -2.59 -17.09 -9.64
C GLU A 26 -2.98 -15.73 -10.23
N PHE A 27 -2.65 -14.65 -9.52
CA PHE A 27 -2.94 -13.27 -9.95
C PHE A 27 -1.70 -12.38 -9.77
N PRO A 28 -0.64 -12.58 -10.58
CA PRO A 28 0.67 -11.96 -10.35
C PRO A 28 0.62 -10.42 -10.38
N VAL A 29 -0.24 -9.83 -11.21
CA VAL A 29 -0.44 -8.37 -11.26
C VAL A 29 -1.10 -7.86 -9.98
N CYS A 30 -2.09 -8.58 -9.44
CA CYS A 30 -2.75 -8.20 -8.20
C CYS A 30 -1.79 -8.29 -7.02
N GLU A 31 -0.99 -9.36 -6.96
CA GLU A 31 0.01 -9.59 -5.92
C GLU A 31 1.09 -8.50 -5.93
N ASP A 32 1.62 -8.18 -7.12
CA ASP A 32 2.63 -7.13 -7.28
C ASP A 32 2.10 -5.74 -6.88
N VAL A 33 0.87 -5.40 -7.28
CA VAL A 33 0.24 -4.13 -6.88
C VAL A 33 0.03 -4.08 -5.36
N ALA A 34 -0.52 -5.14 -4.75
CA ALA A 34 -0.74 -5.19 -3.31
C ALA A 34 0.57 -5.07 -2.51
N ALA A 35 1.64 -5.74 -2.97
CA ALA A 35 2.94 -5.73 -2.32
C ALA A 35 3.62 -4.35 -2.30
N ARG A 36 3.29 -3.50 -3.27
CA ARG A 36 3.91 -2.16 -3.44
C ARG A 36 2.98 -0.99 -3.08
N SER A 37 1.77 -1.27 -2.61
CA SER A 37 0.78 -0.25 -2.28
C SER A 37 0.74 0.09 -0.78
N ILE A 38 0.64 1.39 -0.48
CA ILE A 38 0.47 1.91 0.88
C ILE A 38 -0.69 2.90 0.94
N ALA A 39 -1.41 2.91 2.06
CA ALA A 39 -2.38 3.94 2.38
C ALA A 39 -1.69 5.13 3.03
N LEU A 40 -1.84 6.30 2.43
CA LEU A 40 -1.53 7.58 3.04
C LEU A 40 -2.70 8.05 3.91
N PRO A 41 -2.48 8.96 4.88
CA PRO A 41 -3.58 9.59 5.59
C PRO A 41 -4.50 10.29 4.61
N PHE A 42 -5.78 9.93 4.65
CA PHE A 42 -6.83 10.58 3.88
C PHE A 42 -8.12 10.59 4.70
N PHE A 43 -8.51 11.75 5.21
CA PHE A 43 -9.73 11.92 6.01
C PHE A 43 -10.27 13.36 5.91
N PRO A 44 -11.59 13.59 6.11
CA PRO A 44 -12.23 14.88 5.76
C PRO A 44 -11.70 16.12 6.49
N ARG A 45 -11.09 15.95 7.66
CA ARG A 45 -10.58 17.05 8.50
C ARG A 45 -9.07 17.31 8.34
N MET A 46 -8.46 16.77 7.29
CA MET A 46 -7.06 17.09 6.99
C MET A 46 -6.91 18.56 6.62
N THR A 47 -5.93 19.23 7.22
CA THR A 47 -5.57 20.59 6.83
C THR A 47 -4.63 20.58 5.62
N GLU A 48 -4.57 21.66 4.86
CA GLU A 48 -3.63 21.80 3.74
C GLU A 48 -2.18 21.57 4.18
N GLY A 49 -1.77 22.12 5.33
CA GLY A 49 -0.44 21.87 5.89
C GLY A 49 -0.19 20.42 6.32
N GLN A 50 -1.22 19.64 6.65
CA GLN A 50 -1.08 18.20 6.85
C GLN A 50 -0.89 17.47 5.52
N VAL A 51 -1.64 17.83 4.47
CA VAL A 51 -1.47 17.28 3.12
C VAL A 51 -0.06 17.56 2.60
N GLU A 52 0.41 18.80 2.70
CA GLU A 52 1.74 19.22 2.25
C GLU A 52 2.85 18.45 3.00
N ARG A 53 2.72 18.29 4.32
CA ARG A 53 3.64 17.46 5.12
C ARG A 53 3.70 16.03 4.61
N VAL A 54 2.56 15.42 4.27
CA VAL A 54 2.51 14.04 3.73
C VAL A 54 3.19 13.98 2.37
N ALA A 55 2.85 14.91 1.46
CA ALA A 55 3.40 14.95 0.11
C ALA A 55 4.93 15.13 0.12
N ARG A 56 5.43 16.06 0.94
CA ARG A 56 6.87 16.33 1.05
C ARG A 56 7.64 15.13 1.60
N ALA A 57 7.17 14.53 2.69
CA ALA A 57 7.81 13.35 3.25
C ALA A 57 7.83 12.16 2.26
N LEU A 58 6.79 12.01 1.45
CA LEU A 58 6.77 10.99 0.40
C LEU A 58 7.81 11.28 -0.69
N ALA A 59 7.90 12.53 -1.15
CA ALA A 59 8.89 12.94 -2.14
C ALA A 59 10.33 12.68 -1.65
N ASP A 60 10.65 13.09 -0.41
CA ASP A 60 11.96 12.90 0.21
C ASP A 60 12.37 11.41 0.23
N VAL A 61 11.45 10.51 0.59
CA VAL A 61 11.69 9.06 0.62
C VAL A 61 11.89 8.50 -0.79
N LEU A 62 11.10 8.93 -1.78
CA LEU A 62 11.21 8.47 -3.15
C LEU A 62 12.50 8.95 -3.83
N GLU A 63 12.96 10.16 -3.52
CA GLU A 63 14.25 10.68 -3.99
C GLU A 63 15.41 9.88 -3.36
N GLY A 64 15.36 9.63 -2.05
CA GLY A 64 16.36 8.80 -1.37
C GLY A 64 16.44 7.37 -1.91
N ALA A 65 15.29 6.76 -2.24
CA ALA A 65 15.23 5.41 -2.80
C ALA A 65 15.74 5.31 -4.25
N ARG A 66 15.80 6.43 -4.99
CA ARG A 66 16.30 6.49 -6.37
C ARG A 66 17.82 6.69 -6.46
N GLY A 67 18.45 7.16 -5.40
CA GLY A 67 19.89 7.43 -5.34
C GLY A 67 20.75 6.30 -4.78
N GLY A 68 20.18 5.13 -4.48
CA GLY A 68 20.85 3.96 -3.91
C GLY A 68 20.93 2.77 -4.86
#